data_AF-A0A525J9W2-F1
#
_entry.id   AF-A0A525J9W2-F1
#
_cell.length_a   1.000
_cell.length_b   1.000
_cell.length_c   1.000
_cell.angle_alpha   90.00
_cell.angle_beta   90.00
_cell.angle_gamma   90.00
#
_symmetry.space_group_name_H-M   'P 1'
#
loop_
_entity.id
_entity.type
_entity.pdbx_description
1 polymer ?
#
loop_
_entity_poly.entity_id
_entity_poly.type
_entity_poly.pdbx_seq_one_letter_code
_entity_poly.pdbx_strand_id
1 'polypeptide(L)'
;MTTAHTAHEHHTHAADHHEKAAHHHREAASHHEAGDAETAGHHAHVASGHAANAAHHATEASKLHAEHHGHEGDHVAHDHEEMEEEDA
;
A
#
# COMPACT_ATOMS: atom_id res chain seq x y z
N MET A 1 -18.78 -17.00 -7.98
CA MET A 1 -17.57 -16.56 -7.25
C MET A 1 -18.04 -15.89 -5.98
N THR A 2 -17.57 -16.35 -4.82
CA THR A 2 -17.94 -15.81 -3.51
C THR A 2 -17.07 -14.58 -3.19
N THR A 3 -17.66 -13.54 -2.61
CA THR A 3 -17.03 -12.26 -2.27
C THR A 3 -15.79 -12.39 -1.35
N ALA A 4 -15.71 -13.46 -0.56
CA ALA A 4 -14.51 -13.80 0.22
C ALA A 4 -13.27 -14.10 -0.67
N HIS A 5 -13.49 -14.64 -1.87
CA HIS A 5 -12.41 -14.91 -2.82
C HIS A 5 -11.87 -13.60 -3.42
N THR A 6 -12.77 -12.67 -3.75
CA THR A 6 -12.39 -11.36 -4.31
C THR A 6 -11.70 -10.47 -3.30
N ALA A 7 -12.10 -10.51 -2.02
CA ALA A 7 -11.38 -9.79 -0.95
C ALA A 7 -9.97 -10.34 -0.71
N HIS A 8 -9.80 -11.68 -0.74
CA HIS A 8 -8.49 -12.32 -0.63
C HIS A 8 -7.56 -11.94 -1.79
N GLU A 9 -8.07 -11.96 -3.02
CA GLU A 9 -7.32 -11.53 -4.21
C GLU A 9 -6.89 -10.06 -4.11
N HIS A 10 -7.78 -9.17 -3.66
CA HIS A 10 -7.43 -7.78 -3.43
C HIS A 10 -6.36 -7.60 -2.35
N HIS A 11 -6.44 -8.31 -1.22
CA HIS A 11 -5.37 -8.26 -0.22
C HIS A 11 -4.03 -8.79 -0.75
N THR A 12 -4.06 -9.85 -1.55
CA THR A 12 -2.85 -10.42 -2.18
C THR A 12 -2.23 -9.42 -3.15
N HIS A 13 -3.04 -8.80 -4.02
CA HIS A 13 -2.56 -7.76 -4.93
C HIS A 13 -2.05 -6.51 -4.21
N ALA A 14 -2.68 -6.10 -3.11
CA ALA A 14 -2.19 -5.00 -2.29
C ALA A 14 -0.82 -5.31 -1.69
N ALA A 15 -0.63 -6.52 -1.16
CA ALA A 15 0.65 -6.98 -0.63
C ALA A 15 1.76 -6.96 -1.71
N ASP A 16 1.48 -7.55 -2.88
CA ASP A 16 2.42 -7.57 -4.01
C ASP A 16 2.85 -6.16 -4.44
N HIS A 17 1.92 -5.21 -4.44
CA HIS A 17 2.22 -3.82 -4.77
C HIS A 17 3.04 -3.13 -3.67
N HIS A 18 2.74 -3.38 -2.40
CA HIS A 18 3.54 -2.85 -1.29
C HIS A 18 4.98 -3.39 -1.30
N GLU A 19 5.18 -4.68 -1.60
CA GLU A 19 6.52 -5.26 -1.71
C GLU A 19 7.34 -4.58 -2.83
N LYS A 20 6.71 -4.37 -4.00
CA LYS A 20 7.34 -3.66 -5.12
C LYS A 20 7.63 -2.20 -4.78
N ALA A 21 6.71 -1.51 -4.12
CA ALA A 21 6.93 -0.14 -3.65
C ALA A 21 8.13 -0.07 -2.69
N ALA A 22 8.18 -0.97 -1.70
CA ALA A 22 9.28 -1.04 -0.75
C ALA A 22 10.62 -1.38 -1.41
N HIS A 23 10.62 -2.23 -2.44
CA HIS A 23 11.81 -2.52 -3.22
C HIS A 23 12.28 -1.27 -3.98
N HIS A 24 11.40 -0.58 -4.70
CA HIS A 24 11.77 0.62 -5.45
C HIS A 24 12.19 1.79 -4.55
N HIS A 25 11.59 1.96 -3.37
CA HIS A 25 12.09 2.94 -2.39
C HIS A 25 13.51 2.62 -1.92
N ARG A 26 13.85 1.34 -1.73
CA ARG A 26 15.22 0.92 -1.39
C ARG A 26 16.21 1.18 -2.52
N GLU A 27 15.84 0.87 -3.76
CA GLU A 27 16.66 1.20 -4.93
C GLU A 27 16.86 2.73 -5.05
N ALA A 28 15.79 3.52 -4.85
CA ALA A 28 15.87 4.98 -4.87
C ALA A 28 16.85 5.50 -3.81
N ALA A 29 16.79 4.97 -2.59
CA ALA A 29 17.74 5.34 -1.53
C ALA A 29 19.19 4.99 -1.92
N SER A 30 19.43 3.79 -2.46
CA SER A 30 20.76 3.37 -2.92
C SER A 30 21.30 4.24 -4.06
N HIS A 31 20.46 4.63 -5.02
CA HIS A 31 20.86 5.51 -6.12
C HIS A 31 21.12 6.94 -5.65
N HIS A 32 20.33 7.44 -4.68
CA HIS A 32 20.60 8.74 -4.05
C HIS A 32 21.93 8.75 -3.31
N GLU A 33 22.26 7.69 -2.57
CA GLU A 33 23.55 7.54 -1.88
C GLU A 33 24.73 7.50 -2.87
N ALA A 34 24.54 6.86 -4.02
CA ALA A 34 25.54 6.81 -5.10
C ALA A 34 25.66 8.12 -5.91
N GLY A 35 24.82 9.13 -5.63
CA GLY A 35 24.80 10.43 -6.32
C GLY A 35 24.00 10.45 -7.63
N ASP A 36 23.22 9.41 -7.92
CA ASP A 36 22.32 9.33 -9.08
C ASP A 36 20.88 9.68 -8.69
N ALA A 37 20.64 10.99 -8.56
CA ALA A 37 19.33 11.52 -8.19
C ALA A 37 18.26 11.33 -9.28
N GLU A 38 18.64 11.20 -10.56
CA GLU A 38 17.69 11.01 -11.66
C GLU A 38 17.06 9.62 -11.61
N THR A 39 17.90 8.58 -11.50
CA THR A 39 17.44 7.20 -11.35
C THR A 39 16.70 7.00 -10.03
N ALA A 40 17.15 7.66 -8.96
CA ALA A 40 16.46 7.62 -7.68
C ALA A 40 15.05 8.24 -7.74
N GLY A 41 14.90 9.40 -8.39
CA GLY A 41 13.60 10.02 -8.61
C GLY A 41 12.66 9.14 -9.43
N HIS A 42 13.18 8.43 -10.44
CA HIS A 42 12.41 7.46 -11.20
C HIS A 42 11.88 6.33 -10.31
N HIS A 43 12.75 5.71 -9.50
CA HIS A 43 12.34 4.66 -8.58
C HIS A 43 11.36 5.14 -7.52
N ALA A 44 11.53 6.34 -6.97
CA ALA A 44 10.58 6.93 -6.02
C ALA A 44 9.20 7.16 -6.65
N HIS A 45 9.15 7.57 -7.92
CA HIS A 45 7.89 7.74 -8.65
C HIS A 45 7.19 6.40 -8.90
N VAL A 46 7.95 5.38 -9.34
CA VAL A 46 7.41 4.02 -9.54
C VAL A 46 6.90 3.44 -8.22
N ALA A 47 7.63 3.63 -7.12
CA ALA A 47 7.22 3.18 -5.80
C ALA A 47 5.90 3.81 -5.36
N SER A 48 5.75 5.13 -5.55
CA SER A 48 4.51 5.86 -5.29
C SER A 48 3.33 5.32 -6.12
N GLY A 49 3.57 4.99 -7.39
CA GLY A 49 2.55 4.37 -8.25
C GLY A 49 2.09 3.00 -7.73
N HIS A 50 3.01 2.19 -7.23
CA HIS A 50 2.66 0.93 -6.58
C HIS A 50 1.90 1.13 -5.27
N ALA A 51 2.29 2.09 -4.43
CA ALA A 51 1.58 2.41 -3.20
C ALA A 51 0.12 2.83 -3.45
N ALA A 52 -0.12 3.62 -4.50
CA ALA A 52 -1.48 4.01 -4.90
C ALA A 52 -2.33 2.80 -5.33
N ASN A 53 -1.76 1.87 -6.10
CA ASN A 53 -2.45 0.64 -6.50
C ASN A 53 -2.73 -0.27 -5.30
N ALA A 54 -1.80 -0.36 -4.35
CA ALA A 54 -1.99 -1.13 -3.13
C ALA A 54 -3.14 -0.55 -2.28
N ALA A 55 -3.16 0.77 -2.10
CA ALA A 55 -4.23 1.48 -1.39
C ALA A 55 -5.59 1.29 -2.07
N HIS A 56 -5.63 1.30 -3.41
CA HIS A 56 -6.85 1.01 -4.17
C HIS A 56 -7.37 -0.41 -3.87
N HIS A 57 -6.51 -1.43 -3.95
CA HIS A 57 -6.92 -2.80 -3.63
C HIS A 57 -7.30 -3.00 -2.17
N ALA A 58 -6.59 -2.39 -1.22
CA ALA A 58 -6.94 -2.42 0.20
C ALA A 58 -8.32 -1.77 0.46
N THR A 59 -8.62 -0.68 -0.26
CA THR A 59 -9.94 -0.01 -0.19
C THR A 59 -11.04 -0.91 -0.76
N GLU A 60 -10.82 -1.56 -1.90
CA GLU A 60 -11.81 -2.47 -2.49
C GLU A 60 -12.05 -3.71 -1.60
N ALA A 61 -10.99 -4.28 -1.01
CA ALA A 61 -11.12 -5.36 -0.04
C ALA A 61 -11.94 -4.92 1.19
N SER A 62 -11.67 -3.70 1.70
CA SER A 62 -12.39 -3.13 2.85
C SER A 62 -13.87 -2.87 2.52
N LYS A 63 -14.19 -2.41 1.31
CA LYS A 63 -15.58 -2.25 0.84
C LYS A 63 -16.30 -3.59 0.79
N LEU A 64 -15.69 -4.62 0.21
CA LEU A 64 -16.27 -5.96 0.16
C LEU A 64 -16.51 -6.54 1.56
N HIS A 65 -15.62 -6.24 2.51
CA HIS A 65 -15.81 -6.59 3.92
C HIS A 65 -16.99 -5.82 4.54
N ALA A 66 -17.06 -4.50 4.34
CA ALA A 66 -18.14 -3.66 4.85
C ALA A 66 -19.50 -3.98 4.22
N GLU A 67 -19.57 -4.40 2.95
CA GLU A 67 -20.80 -4.87 2.30
C GLU A 67 -21.28 -6.20 2.89
N HIS A 68 -20.38 -7.03 3.41
CA HIS A 68 -20.71 -8.30 4.07
C HIS A 68 -21.04 -8.12 5.56
N HIS A 69 -20.44 -7.13 6.23
CA HIS A 69 -20.61 -6.83 7.66
C HIS A 69 -21.50 -5.61 7.95
N GLY A 70 -22.01 -4.91 6.93
CA GLY A 70 -22.98 -3.84 7.08
C GLY A 70 -24.36 -4.30 7.59
N HIS A 71 -24.52 -5.60 7.83
CA HIS A 71 -25.64 -6.16 8.59
C HIS A 71 -25.29 -6.54 10.05
N GLU A 72 -24.01 -6.62 10.42
CA GLU A 72 -23.58 -7.01 11.78
C GLU A 72 -22.20 -6.40 12.10
N GLY A 73 -22.17 -5.28 12.83
CA GLY A 73 -20.98 -4.89 13.58
C GLY A 73 -20.60 -3.42 13.52
N ASP A 74 -21.36 -2.60 14.24
CA ASP A 74 -20.85 -1.37 14.83
C ASP A 74 -19.64 -1.70 15.74
N HIS A 75 -18.56 -0.91 15.65
CA HIS A 75 -17.29 -0.95 16.41
C HIS A 75 -16.24 -2.03 16.07
N VAL A 76 -15.07 -1.63 15.57
CA VAL A 76 -13.76 -1.63 16.30
C VAL A 76 -12.79 -0.65 15.63
N ALA A 77 -12.17 0.21 16.43
CA ALA A 77 -11.07 1.10 16.06
C ALA A 77 -9.83 0.32 15.58
N HIS A 78 -9.09 0.89 14.63
CA HIS A 78 -7.65 0.62 14.55
C HIS A 78 -6.94 1.92 14.18
N ASP A 79 -6.20 2.40 15.18
CA ASP A 79 -5.18 3.44 15.14
C ASP A 79 -4.55 3.65 13.76
N HIS A 80 -4.72 4.86 13.24
CA HIS A 80 -3.75 5.45 12.34
C HIS A 80 -2.60 5.92 13.24
N GLU A 81 -1.60 5.05 13.42
CA GLU A 81 -0.34 5.45 14.05
C GLU A 81 0.27 6.57 13.19
N GLU A 82 0.25 7.77 13.76
CA GLU A 82 1.17 8.84 13.42
C GLU A 82 2.61 8.29 13.49
N MET A 83 3.38 8.53 12.45
CA MET A 83 4.85 8.66 12.50
C MET A 83 5.22 9.43 11.24
N GLU A 84 4.96 10.74 11.27
CA GLU A 84 5.90 11.77 11.73
C GLU A 84 7.10 11.90 10.79
N GLU A 85 7.18 13.08 10.20
CA GLU A 85 8.42 13.61 9.68
C GLU A 85 9.47 13.66 10.80
N GLU A 86 10.69 13.22 10.51
CA GLU A 86 11.86 13.75 11.23
C GLU A 86 13.10 13.64 10.35
N ASP A 87 13.32 14.72 9.57
CA ASP A 87 14.65 15.19 9.20
C ASP A 87 15.40 15.58 10.50
N ALA A 88 16.50 14.89 10.80
CA ALA A 88 17.53 15.34 11.75
C ALA A 88 18.92 14.80 11.38
#